data_AF-A0A954E0L7-F1
#
_entry.id   AF-A0A954E0L7-F1
#
_cell.length_a   1.000
_cell.length_b   1.000
_cell.length_c   1.000
_cell.angle_alpha   90.00
_cell.angle_beta   90.00
_cell.angle_gamma   90.00
#
_symmetry.space_group_name_H-M   'P 1'
#
loop_
_entity.id
_entity.type
_entity.pdbx_description
1 polymer ?
#
loop_
_entity_poly.entity_id
_entity_poly.type
_entity_poly.pdbx_seq_one_letter_code
_entity_poly.pdbx_strand_id
1 'polypeptide(L)'
;MKLRSKNRAGFALLTVILVLAALLMLLTPFLVSARNTDQGSAQLYDRALTRAALETARLHVRAELERSHFGVDETAYSDSIAELTVTNRFPDDILNASDHIGVMWDVEVTDIAGMVDLSSAPPQLISNLMGTTTRFTRPVDSDADRLPIAGSAGLPPSGFVVVEGEFIRYSGIEAGELVGVERGIGANYDEEGKPLPGPRPPSSHGVGAPLVDQRAHAPVQWRLDVAKGDVRPFTTPEQLEQLDDWVLDEGGAGLEMIESLHRTTSVHAGIAAGSVWQRPMRLTSSLERDVGDHLTVDSSRYVNEGSTVRLRDGEVSEVFLVTRISRSGTIYLDRAVSNDYDAYSAVVEVQSRRPVNINTAPLDVLQAVMTNLQIRGRN
;
A
#
# COMPACT_ATOMS: atom_id res chain seq x y z
N MET A 1 -21.16 -83.20 44.51
CA MET A 1 -19.91 -82.45 44.78
C MET A 1 -19.17 -81.94 43.52
N LYS A 2 -19.51 -82.37 42.28
CA LYS A 2 -18.85 -81.91 41.03
C LYS A 2 -19.41 -80.64 40.35
N LEU A 3 -20.59 -80.14 40.73
CA LEU A 3 -21.17 -78.90 40.16
C LEU A 3 -20.64 -77.59 40.79
N ARG A 4 -20.03 -77.65 41.98
CA ARG A 4 -19.51 -76.44 42.67
C ARG A 4 -18.18 -75.91 42.12
N SER A 5 -17.35 -76.73 41.46
CA SER A 5 -16.05 -76.27 40.93
C SER A 5 -16.15 -75.58 39.57
N LYS A 6 -17.09 -75.98 38.70
CA LYS A 6 -17.31 -75.33 37.39
C LYS A 6 -17.85 -73.90 37.53
N ASN A 7 -18.74 -73.64 38.51
CA ASN A 7 -19.24 -72.28 38.77
C ASN A 7 -18.17 -71.35 39.37
N ARG A 8 -17.21 -71.89 40.14
CA ARG A 8 -16.08 -71.11 40.67
C ARG A 8 -15.08 -70.72 39.58
N ALA A 9 -14.84 -71.60 38.60
CA ALA A 9 -13.96 -71.32 37.47
C ALA A 9 -14.55 -70.25 36.52
N GLY A 10 -15.86 -70.29 36.24
CA GLY A 10 -16.55 -69.27 35.44
C GLY A 10 -16.59 -67.90 36.12
N PHE A 11 -16.81 -67.86 37.44
CA PHE A 11 -16.77 -66.62 38.21
C PHE A 11 -15.35 -66.02 38.25
N ALA A 12 -14.32 -66.84 38.48
CA ALA A 12 -12.93 -66.40 38.47
C ALA A 12 -12.51 -65.82 37.11
N LEU A 13 -12.93 -66.44 36.00
CA LEU A 13 -12.66 -65.92 34.66
C LEU A 13 -13.33 -64.56 34.43
N LEU A 14 -14.60 -64.41 34.82
CA LEU A 14 -15.31 -63.12 34.73
C LEU A 14 -14.65 -62.04 35.59
N THR A 15 -14.19 -62.38 36.80
CA THR A 15 -13.46 -61.42 37.65
C THR A 15 -12.14 -61.01 37.01
N VAL A 16 -11.37 -61.94 36.43
CA VAL A 16 -10.11 -61.62 35.73
C VAL A 16 -10.36 -60.74 34.51
N ILE A 17 -11.38 -61.05 33.70
CA ILE A 17 -11.74 -60.23 32.53
C ILE A 17 -12.16 -58.82 32.98
N LEU A 18 -12.93 -58.70 34.05
CA LEU A 18 -13.40 -57.40 34.55
C LEU A 18 -12.26 -56.58 35.16
N VAL A 19 -11.32 -57.23 35.86
CA VAL A 19 -10.08 -56.60 36.34
C VAL A 19 -9.19 -56.16 35.17
N LEU A 20 -9.03 -56.97 34.13
CA LEU A 20 -8.27 -56.60 32.94
C LEU A 20 -8.94 -55.46 32.16
N ALA A 21 -10.26 -55.45 32.04
CA ALA A 21 -11.01 -54.37 31.42
C ALA A 21 -10.91 -53.07 32.23
N ALA A 22 -10.98 -53.15 33.57
CA ALA A 22 -10.77 -52.01 34.45
C ALA A 22 -9.32 -51.47 34.36
N LEU A 23 -8.32 -52.35 34.29
CA LEU A 23 -6.93 -51.97 34.08
C LEU A 23 -6.71 -51.31 32.70
N LEU A 24 -7.35 -51.82 31.64
CA LEU A 24 -7.28 -51.23 30.30
C LEU A 24 -7.95 -49.84 30.26
N MET A 25 -9.11 -49.68 30.91
CA MET A 25 -9.78 -48.40 31.05
C MET A 25 -8.92 -47.39 31.84
N LEU A 26 -8.21 -47.85 32.88
CA LEU A 26 -7.29 -47.02 33.64
C LEU A 26 -6.02 -46.64 32.85
N LEU A 27 -5.54 -47.48 31.94
CA LEU A 27 -4.34 -47.23 31.12
C LEU A 27 -4.59 -46.28 29.94
N THR A 28 -5.80 -46.29 29.38
CA THR A 28 -6.19 -45.46 28.23
C THR A 28 -5.86 -43.96 28.41
N PRO A 29 -6.23 -43.28 29.52
CA PRO A 29 -5.89 -41.86 29.71
C PRO A 29 -4.38 -41.61 29.80
N PHE A 30 -3.58 -42.53 30.35
CA PHE A 30 -2.12 -42.41 30.38
C PHE A 30 -1.50 -42.52 28.99
N LEU A 31 -1.99 -43.44 28.15
CA LEU A 31 -1.52 -43.58 26.77
C LEU A 31 -1.85 -42.35 25.93
N VAL A 32 -3.05 -41.79 26.09
CA VAL A 32 -3.44 -40.54 25.41
C VAL A 32 -2.60 -39.36 25.92
N SER A 33 -2.38 -39.26 27.23
CA SER A 33 -1.54 -38.19 27.80
C SER A 33 -0.08 -38.29 27.34
N ALA A 34 0.49 -39.49 27.28
CA ALA A 34 1.86 -39.72 26.81
C ALA A 34 1.98 -39.32 25.33
N ARG A 35 1.06 -39.78 24.49
CA ARG A 35 1.01 -39.39 23.07
C ARG A 35 0.88 -37.88 22.88
N ASN A 36 0.04 -37.21 23.66
CA ASN A 36 -0.12 -35.76 23.59
C ASN A 36 1.15 -35.02 24.05
N THR A 37 1.84 -35.57 25.06
CA THR A 37 3.11 -35.01 25.55
C THR A 37 4.22 -35.17 24.52
N ASP A 38 4.29 -36.32 23.84
CA ASP A 38 5.24 -36.58 22.76
C ASP A 38 4.99 -35.64 21.57
N GLN A 39 3.72 -35.49 21.17
CA GLN A 39 3.34 -34.55 20.10
C GLN A 39 3.66 -33.10 20.48
N GLY A 40 3.36 -32.69 21.72
CA GLY A 40 3.69 -31.35 22.21
C GLY A 40 5.20 -31.10 22.27
N SER A 41 5.97 -32.12 22.69
CA SER A 41 7.44 -32.05 22.74
C SER A 41 8.05 -31.95 21.35
N ALA A 42 7.54 -32.72 20.38
CA ALA A 42 7.96 -32.64 18.99
C ALA A 42 7.68 -31.25 18.40
N GLN A 43 6.48 -30.70 18.60
CA GLN A 43 6.14 -29.35 18.11
C GLN A 43 7.03 -28.25 18.71
N LEU A 44 7.37 -28.36 20.00
CA LEU A 44 8.27 -27.39 20.65
C LEU A 44 9.70 -27.52 20.12
N TYR A 45 10.17 -28.75 19.92
CA TYR A 45 11.47 -29.03 19.32
C TYR A 45 11.56 -28.47 17.90
N ASP A 46 10.55 -28.73 17.06
CA ASP A 46 10.48 -28.24 15.69
C ASP A 46 10.49 -26.71 15.64
N ARG A 47 9.71 -26.04 16.49
CA ARG A 47 9.71 -24.57 16.59
C ARG A 47 11.07 -24.00 17.01
N ALA A 48 11.77 -24.66 17.93
CA ALA A 48 13.09 -24.23 18.36
C ALA A 48 14.11 -24.39 17.21
N LEU A 49 14.07 -25.51 16.49
CA LEU A 49 14.88 -25.74 15.30
C LEU A 49 14.59 -24.72 14.19
N THR A 50 13.32 -24.45 13.88
CA THR A 50 12.93 -23.45 12.88
C THR A 50 13.47 -22.07 13.24
N ARG A 51 13.37 -21.65 14.51
CA ARG A 51 13.93 -20.35 14.96
C ARG A 51 15.44 -20.28 14.78
N ALA A 52 16.15 -21.35 15.14
CA ALA A 52 17.61 -21.42 14.96
C ALA A 52 18.01 -21.34 13.48
N ALA A 53 17.26 -22.01 12.60
CA ALA A 53 17.49 -21.95 11.16
C ALA A 53 17.20 -20.57 10.57
N LEU A 54 16.09 -19.93 10.94
CA LEU A 54 15.76 -18.56 10.50
C LEU A 54 16.81 -17.54 10.98
N GLU A 55 17.33 -17.69 12.20
CA GLU A 55 18.40 -16.84 12.71
C GLU A 55 19.71 -17.07 11.94
N THR A 56 20.02 -18.33 11.60
CA THR A 56 21.18 -18.68 10.76
C THR A 56 21.06 -18.06 9.37
N ALA A 57 19.89 -18.16 8.74
CA ALA A 57 19.59 -17.53 7.45
C ALA A 57 19.80 -16.00 7.52
N ARG A 58 19.25 -15.36 8.56
CA ARG A 58 19.38 -13.92 8.78
C ARG A 58 20.84 -13.48 8.94
N LEU A 59 21.63 -14.22 9.73
CA LEU A 59 23.05 -13.92 9.93
C LEU A 59 23.86 -14.10 8.65
N HIS A 60 23.60 -15.15 7.88
CA HIS A 60 24.25 -15.39 6.59
C HIS A 60 23.97 -14.25 5.60
N VAL A 61 22.70 -13.89 5.43
CA VAL A 61 22.28 -12.81 4.54
C VAL A 61 22.90 -11.50 4.93
N ARG A 62 22.89 -11.18 6.23
CA ARG A 62 23.53 -9.97 6.73
C ARG A 62 25.04 -9.96 6.44
N ALA A 63 25.72 -11.07 6.66
CA ALA A 63 27.16 -11.17 6.41
C ALA A 63 27.51 -10.99 4.93
N GLU A 64 26.71 -11.54 4.01
CA GLU A 64 26.91 -11.33 2.58
C GLU A 64 26.59 -9.87 2.17
N LEU A 65 25.48 -9.30 2.64
CA LEU A 65 25.11 -7.91 2.34
C LEU A 65 26.07 -6.89 2.98
N GLU A 66 26.73 -7.20 4.09
CA GLU A 66 27.77 -6.32 4.66
C GLU A 66 28.96 -6.13 3.71
N ARG A 67 29.13 -6.99 2.70
CA ARG A 67 30.20 -6.88 1.70
C ARG A 67 29.94 -5.78 0.67
N SER A 68 28.70 -5.33 0.47
CA SER A 68 28.37 -4.18 -0.38
C SER A 68 28.55 -2.83 0.34
N HIS A 69 28.99 -2.84 1.60
CA HIS A 69 29.27 -1.61 2.33
C HIS A 69 30.44 -0.84 1.70
N PHE A 70 30.36 0.50 1.63
CA PHE A 70 31.34 1.39 0.98
C PHE A 70 32.81 1.20 1.43
N GLY A 71 33.02 0.64 2.62
CA GLY A 71 34.36 0.37 3.15
C GLY A 71 35.00 -0.91 2.62
N VAL A 72 34.23 -1.75 1.94
CA VAL A 72 34.64 -3.07 1.40
C VAL A 72 34.41 -3.11 -0.10
N ASP A 73 33.29 -2.56 -0.57
CA ASP A 73 32.92 -2.52 -1.99
C ASP A 73 33.57 -1.34 -2.73
N GLU A 74 34.31 -1.67 -3.79
CA GLU A 74 34.94 -0.69 -4.68
C GLU A 74 33.92 -0.02 -5.63
N THR A 75 32.72 -0.59 -5.76
CA THR A 75 31.64 -0.14 -6.66
C THR A 75 30.40 0.40 -5.95
N ALA A 76 30.52 0.86 -4.71
CA ALA A 76 29.41 1.25 -3.81
C ALA A 76 28.44 2.36 -4.27
N TYR A 77 28.63 2.92 -5.48
CA TYR A 77 27.71 3.87 -6.12
C TYR A 77 27.03 3.29 -7.36
N SER A 78 27.22 1.99 -7.61
CA SER A 78 26.81 1.27 -8.80
C SER A 78 26.32 -0.13 -8.43
N ASP A 79 25.40 -0.20 -7.48
CA ASP A 79 24.86 -1.46 -7.00
C ASP A 79 24.11 -2.19 -8.12
N SER A 80 24.41 -3.47 -8.27
CA SER A 80 23.76 -4.37 -9.22
C SER A 80 22.86 -5.39 -8.52
N ILE A 81 21.91 -5.98 -9.25
CA ILE A 81 21.06 -7.05 -8.69
C ILE A 81 21.86 -8.27 -8.21
N ALA A 82 23.08 -8.45 -8.71
CA ALA A 82 23.97 -9.52 -8.29
C ALA A 82 24.41 -9.37 -6.83
N GLU A 83 24.56 -8.15 -6.32
CA GLU A 83 24.93 -7.89 -4.93
C GLU A 83 23.81 -8.21 -3.94
N LEU A 84 22.56 -8.20 -4.41
CA LEU A 84 21.39 -8.62 -3.63
C LEU A 84 21.17 -10.13 -3.70
N THR A 85 21.84 -10.84 -4.61
CA THR A 85 21.63 -12.27 -4.80
C THR A 85 22.40 -13.07 -3.76
N VAL A 86 21.70 -13.50 -2.71
CA VAL A 86 22.25 -14.37 -1.66
C VAL A 86 21.87 -15.82 -1.95
N THR A 87 22.86 -16.73 -1.92
CA THR A 87 22.60 -18.17 -2.07
C THR A 87 22.61 -18.87 -0.71
N ASN A 88 21.75 -19.87 -0.54
CA ASN A 88 21.73 -20.75 0.63
C ASN A 88 22.64 -21.99 0.46
N ARG A 89 23.61 -21.94 -0.46
CA ARG A 89 24.50 -23.06 -0.77
C ARG A 89 25.76 -22.97 0.09
N PHE A 90 25.96 -23.95 0.94
CA PHE A 90 27.14 -24.09 1.77
C PHE A 90 27.86 -25.40 1.42
N PRO A 91 29.14 -25.55 1.80
CA PRO A 91 29.81 -26.84 1.74
C PRO A 91 29.02 -27.92 2.50
N ASP A 92 28.84 -29.10 1.87
CA ASP A 92 28.02 -30.20 2.39
C ASP A 92 28.48 -30.69 3.78
N ASP A 93 29.75 -30.48 4.12
CA ASP A 93 30.35 -30.82 5.42
C ASP A 93 30.04 -29.82 6.53
N ILE A 94 29.55 -28.63 6.18
CA ILE A 94 29.23 -27.55 7.12
C ILE A 94 27.72 -27.46 7.37
N LEU A 95 26.93 -27.30 6.30
CA LEU A 95 25.49 -27.09 6.40
C LEU A 95 24.79 -27.47 5.10
N ASN A 96 23.74 -28.29 5.17
CA ASN A 96 22.81 -28.48 4.05
C ASN A 96 21.50 -27.74 4.34
N ALA A 97 21.39 -26.49 3.87
CA ALA A 97 20.19 -25.67 4.04
C ALA A 97 18.99 -26.14 3.19
N SER A 98 19.20 -27.13 2.31
CA SER A 98 18.19 -27.74 1.43
C SER A 98 17.93 -29.21 1.79
N ASP A 99 18.20 -29.60 3.04
CA ASP A 99 17.96 -30.97 3.50
C ASP A 99 16.45 -31.28 3.59
N HIS A 100 15.96 -32.08 2.64
CA HIS A 100 14.57 -32.55 2.57
C HIS A 100 14.11 -33.42 3.76
N ILE A 101 15.03 -33.98 4.55
CA ILE A 101 14.71 -34.79 5.74
C ILE A 101 14.80 -33.93 7.01
N GLY A 102 15.60 -32.87 6.97
CA GLY A 102 15.92 -32.00 8.09
C GLY A 102 15.28 -30.62 8.00
N VAL A 103 15.99 -29.63 8.55
CA VAL A 103 15.54 -28.25 8.54
C VAL A 103 16.03 -27.58 7.25
N MET A 104 15.09 -27.16 6.42
CA MET A 104 15.37 -26.40 5.21
C MET A 104 15.02 -24.93 5.40
N TRP A 105 15.79 -24.06 4.77
CA TRP A 105 15.47 -22.64 4.65
C TRP A 105 16.00 -22.08 3.34
N ASP A 106 15.28 -21.08 2.84
CA ASP A 106 15.67 -20.31 1.67
C ASP A 106 15.60 -18.82 2.02
N VAL A 107 16.22 -17.99 1.19
CA VAL A 107 16.20 -16.55 1.39
C VAL A 107 16.04 -15.80 0.08
N GLU A 108 15.19 -14.78 0.15
CA GLU A 108 15.03 -13.77 -0.88
C GLU A 108 15.39 -12.42 -0.26
N VAL A 109 16.14 -11.61 -1.01
CA VAL A 109 16.51 -10.25 -0.61
C VAL A 109 15.97 -9.31 -1.67
N THR A 110 15.27 -8.28 -1.20
CA THR A 110 14.68 -7.26 -2.06
C THR A 110 15.18 -5.90 -1.64
N ASP A 111 15.64 -5.10 -2.60
CA ASP A 111 15.97 -3.70 -2.34
C ASP A 111 14.69 -2.88 -2.19
N ILE A 112 14.41 -2.52 -0.94
CA ILE A 112 13.27 -1.70 -0.57
C ILE A 112 13.37 -0.29 -1.18
N ALA A 113 14.58 0.23 -1.44
CA ALA A 113 14.74 1.52 -2.13
C ALA A 113 14.35 1.43 -3.61
N GLY A 114 14.31 0.23 -4.20
CA GLY A 114 13.78 -0.02 -5.54
C GLY A 114 12.25 -0.03 -5.62
N MET A 115 11.54 0.06 -4.49
CA MET A 115 10.09 0.10 -4.40
C MET A 115 9.55 1.53 -4.20
N VAL A 116 8.26 1.72 -4.47
CA VAL A 116 7.59 3.01 -4.22
C VAL A 116 7.22 3.16 -2.75
N ASP A 117 7.59 4.27 -2.12
CA ASP A 117 7.15 4.59 -0.75
C ASP A 117 5.67 4.97 -0.72
N LEU A 118 4.84 4.07 -0.16
CA LEU A 118 3.40 4.26 -0.03
C LEU A 118 3.05 5.50 0.81
N SER A 119 3.92 5.91 1.74
CA SER A 119 3.69 7.09 2.60
C SER A 119 3.82 8.43 1.86
N SER A 120 4.38 8.44 0.64
CA SER A 120 4.58 9.66 -0.17
C SER A 120 4.07 9.55 -1.61
N ALA A 121 3.60 8.38 -2.02
CA ALA A 121 3.13 8.13 -3.37
C ALA A 121 1.90 9.00 -3.72
N PRO A 122 1.90 9.68 -4.88
CA PRO A 122 0.72 10.39 -5.37
C PRO A 122 -0.31 9.42 -5.97
N PRO A 123 -1.61 9.76 -6.02
CA PRO A 123 -2.65 8.88 -6.57
C PRO A 123 -2.37 8.44 -8.00
N GLN A 124 -1.77 9.30 -8.83
CA GLN A 124 -1.41 8.99 -10.21
C GLN A 124 -0.38 7.85 -10.28
N LEU A 125 0.62 7.85 -9.39
CA LEU A 125 1.62 6.78 -9.37
C LEU A 125 1.01 5.47 -8.88
N ILE A 126 0.14 5.53 -7.88
CA ILE A 126 -0.59 4.37 -7.36
C ILE A 126 -1.46 3.76 -8.47
N SER A 127 -2.21 4.57 -9.23
CA SER A 127 -3.01 4.08 -10.35
C SER A 127 -2.14 3.55 -11.51
N ASN A 128 -0.97 4.13 -11.77
CA ASN A 128 -0.03 3.58 -12.73
C ASN A 128 0.46 2.18 -12.31
N LEU A 129 0.78 1.98 -11.02
CA LEU A 129 1.18 0.67 -10.46
C LEU A 129 0.06 -0.37 -10.53
N MET A 130 -1.19 0.08 -10.41
CA MET A 130 -2.37 -0.78 -10.59
C MET A 130 -2.67 -1.04 -12.08
N GLY A 131 -2.02 -0.34 -13.01
CA GLY A 131 -2.33 -0.41 -14.43
C GLY A 131 -3.68 0.20 -14.81
N THR A 132 -4.29 1.00 -13.92
CA THR A 132 -5.67 1.49 -14.05
C THR A 132 -5.75 2.92 -14.60
N THR A 133 -4.62 3.56 -14.92
CA THR A 133 -4.63 4.91 -15.47
C THR A 133 -4.90 4.91 -16.98
N THR A 134 -5.78 5.80 -17.43
CA THR A 134 -6.01 6.07 -18.86
C THR A 134 -6.02 7.57 -19.13
N ARG A 135 -6.33 7.99 -20.35
CA ARG A 135 -6.37 9.41 -20.75
C ARG A 135 -7.43 9.68 -21.79
N PHE A 136 -7.91 10.92 -21.84
CA PHE A 136 -8.83 11.32 -22.90
C PHE A 136 -8.15 11.39 -24.27
N THR A 137 -8.78 10.83 -25.29
CA THR A 137 -8.28 10.86 -26.68
C THR A 137 -8.71 12.10 -27.46
N ARG A 138 -9.79 12.76 -27.02
CA ARG A 138 -10.31 14.02 -27.57
C ARG A 138 -10.82 14.92 -26.43
N PRO A 139 -11.00 16.23 -26.65
CA PRO A 139 -11.56 17.11 -25.63
C PRO A 139 -12.95 16.63 -25.20
N VAL A 140 -13.27 16.87 -23.94
CA VAL A 140 -14.55 16.52 -23.31
C VAL A 140 -15.21 17.79 -22.79
N ASP A 141 -16.45 18.03 -23.18
CA ASP A 141 -17.26 19.14 -22.67
C ASP A 141 -17.91 18.79 -21.32
N SER A 142 -18.36 19.79 -20.55
CA SER A 142 -18.91 19.58 -19.20
C SER A 142 -20.20 18.76 -19.15
N ASP A 143 -20.95 18.71 -20.25
CA ASP A 143 -22.23 17.99 -20.39
C ASP A 143 -22.10 16.66 -21.17
N ALA A 144 -20.88 16.24 -21.49
CA ALA A 144 -20.63 14.99 -22.21
C ALA A 144 -21.14 13.76 -21.45
N ASP A 145 -21.88 12.90 -22.16
CA ASP A 145 -22.49 11.66 -21.68
C ASP A 145 -21.65 10.40 -22.01
N ARG A 146 -20.63 10.55 -22.85
CA ARG A 146 -19.67 9.52 -23.23
C ARG A 146 -18.26 10.08 -23.16
N LEU A 147 -17.36 9.32 -22.55
CA LEU A 147 -16.01 9.79 -22.26
C LEU A 147 -14.96 8.97 -23.02
N PRO A 148 -14.30 9.55 -24.04
CA PRO A 148 -13.43 8.82 -24.95
C PRO A 148 -12.04 8.61 -24.36
N ILE A 149 -11.62 7.35 -24.21
CA ILE A 149 -10.40 6.96 -23.51
C ILE A 149 -9.41 6.23 -24.43
N ALA A 150 -8.11 6.32 -24.11
CA ALA A 150 -7.05 5.74 -24.93
C ALA A 150 -6.90 4.21 -24.76
N GLY A 151 -7.42 3.66 -23.67
CA GLY A 151 -7.36 2.24 -23.34
C GLY A 151 -8.11 1.95 -22.05
N SER A 152 -8.59 0.72 -21.92
CA SER A 152 -9.45 0.29 -20.81
C SER A 152 -8.98 -0.99 -20.11
N ALA A 153 -7.80 -1.52 -20.48
CA ALA A 153 -7.38 -2.86 -20.09
C ALA A 153 -7.29 -3.08 -18.57
N GLY A 154 -6.93 -2.05 -17.79
CA GLY A 154 -6.86 -2.14 -16.33
C GLY A 154 -8.04 -1.50 -15.61
N LEU A 155 -9.04 -0.94 -16.31
CA LEU A 155 -10.22 -0.38 -15.66
C LEU A 155 -11.27 -1.47 -15.42
N PRO A 156 -11.96 -1.47 -14.26
CA PRO A 156 -13.09 -2.37 -14.06
C PRO A 156 -14.23 -2.04 -15.05
N PRO A 157 -15.13 -2.99 -15.36
CA PRO A 157 -16.21 -2.77 -16.31
C PRO A 157 -17.13 -1.59 -15.97
N SER A 158 -17.28 -1.30 -14.68
CA SER A 158 -17.97 -0.16 -14.09
C SER A 158 -17.18 0.31 -12.87
N GLY A 159 -17.30 1.58 -12.49
CA GLY A 159 -16.61 2.10 -11.31
C GLY A 159 -16.54 3.62 -11.28
N PHE A 160 -15.51 4.14 -10.60
CA PHE A 160 -15.27 5.56 -10.40
C PHE A 160 -13.88 5.97 -10.90
N VAL A 161 -13.81 7.06 -11.65
CA VAL A 161 -12.56 7.69 -12.08
C VAL A 161 -12.53 9.15 -11.61
N VAL A 162 -11.33 9.67 -11.41
CA VAL A 162 -11.06 11.04 -11.00
C VAL A 162 -10.23 11.74 -12.07
N VAL A 163 -10.63 12.95 -12.43
CA VAL A 163 -9.92 13.82 -13.40
C VAL A 163 -9.83 15.24 -12.88
N GLU A 164 -8.62 15.73 -12.60
CA GLU A 164 -8.37 17.10 -12.11
C GLU A 164 -9.28 17.53 -10.93
N GLY A 165 -9.63 16.58 -10.05
CA GLY A 165 -10.54 16.78 -8.90
C GLY A 165 -12.03 16.53 -9.16
N GLU A 166 -12.44 16.24 -10.40
CA GLU A 166 -13.81 15.82 -10.73
C GLU A 166 -13.96 14.30 -10.56
N PHE A 167 -14.95 13.87 -9.77
CA PHE A 167 -15.29 12.45 -9.61
C PHE A 167 -16.38 12.06 -10.60
N ILE A 168 -16.14 10.97 -11.33
CA ILE A 168 -17.03 10.49 -12.39
C ILE A 168 -17.30 9.00 -12.16
N ARG A 169 -18.58 8.62 -12.03
CA ARG A 169 -19.02 7.23 -12.07
C ARG A 169 -19.32 6.84 -13.50
N TYR A 170 -18.99 5.60 -13.89
CA TYR A 170 -19.36 5.03 -15.18
C TYR A 170 -19.93 3.63 -14.98
N SER A 171 -20.90 3.26 -15.82
CA SER A 171 -21.57 1.95 -15.72
C SER A 171 -21.08 0.93 -16.74
N GLY A 172 -20.28 1.35 -17.73
CA GLY A 172 -19.81 0.48 -18.79
C GLY A 172 -18.65 1.07 -19.58
N ILE A 173 -18.00 0.20 -20.36
CA ILE A 173 -16.95 0.57 -21.31
C ILE A 173 -17.33 0.01 -22.68
N GLU A 174 -17.52 0.88 -23.66
CA GLU A 174 -17.94 0.51 -25.01
C GLU A 174 -17.09 1.21 -26.07
N ALA A 175 -16.51 0.44 -26.99
CA ALA A 175 -15.76 0.97 -28.15
C ALA A 175 -14.67 2.01 -27.79
N GLY A 176 -14.03 1.87 -26.63
CA GLY A 176 -13.01 2.82 -26.15
C GLY A 176 -13.58 4.08 -25.51
N GLU A 177 -14.83 4.06 -25.04
CA GLU A 177 -15.44 5.15 -24.28
C GLU A 177 -16.04 4.63 -22.98
N LEU A 178 -16.01 5.43 -21.92
CA LEU A 178 -16.84 5.21 -20.73
C LEU A 178 -18.27 5.65 -21.06
N VAL A 179 -19.25 4.82 -20.69
CA VAL A 179 -20.68 5.05 -20.94
C VAL A 179 -21.47 5.03 -19.63
N GLY A 180 -22.68 5.60 -19.69
CA GLY A 180 -23.55 5.73 -18.51
C GLY A 180 -22.88 6.55 -17.41
N VAL A 181 -22.27 7.67 -17.82
CA VAL A 181 -21.44 8.48 -16.92
C VAL A 181 -22.29 9.41 -16.07
N GLU A 182 -21.95 9.48 -14.79
CA GLU A 182 -22.45 10.50 -13.87
C GLU A 182 -21.25 11.31 -13.38
N ARG A 183 -21.30 12.61 -13.61
CA ARG A 183 -20.16 13.51 -13.47
C ARG A 183 -20.33 14.44 -12.28
N GLY A 184 -19.21 14.87 -11.70
CA GLY A 184 -19.18 15.81 -10.58
C GLY A 184 -19.78 15.26 -9.30
N ILE A 185 -19.54 13.97 -9.01
CA ILE A 185 -20.06 13.31 -7.82
C ILE A 185 -19.48 13.96 -6.56
N GLY A 186 -20.35 14.30 -5.62
CA GLY A 186 -19.97 14.97 -4.37
C GLY A 186 -19.68 16.47 -4.50
N ALA A 187 -19.88 17.07 -5.68
CA ALA A 187 -19.78 18.51 -5.84
C ALA A 187 -20.93 19.20 -5.10
N ASN A 188 -20.59 20.15 -4.23
CA ASN A 188 -21.54 20.96 -3.48
C ASN A 188 -21.60 22.37 -4.04
N TYR A 189 -22.73 23.05 -3.83
CA TYR A 189 -22.96 24.41 -4.31
C TYR A 189 -23.50 25.29 -3.18
N ASP A 190 -23.14 26.56 -3.21
CA ASP A 190 -23.74 27.57 -2.34
C ASP A 190 -25.15 27.95 -2.80
N GLU A 191 -25.81 28.85 -2.05
CA GLU A 191 -27.16 29.34 -2.38
C GLU A 191 -27.22 30.09 -3.73
N GLU A 192 -26.08 30.58 -4.23
CA GLU A 192 -25.95 31.28 -5.51
C GLU A 192 -25.61 30.33 -6.67
N GLY A 193 -25.47 29.03 -6.40
CA GLY A 193 -25.11 28.01 -7.39
C GLY A 193 -23.63 27.99 -7.76
N LYS A 194 -22.75 28.62 -6.97
CA LYS A 194 -21.30 28.51 -7.14
C LYS A 194 -20.78 27.25 -6.47
N PRO A 195 -19.79 26.57 -7.06
CA PRO A 195 -19.20 25.38 -6.46
C PRO A 195 -18.50 25.73 -5.15
N LEU A 196 -18.80 24.96 -4.11
CA LEU A 196 -18.12 24.98 -2.84
C LEU A 196 -16.83 24.14 -2.88
N PRO A 197 -15.90 24.34 -1.94
CA PRO A 197 -14.72 23.50 -1.79
C PRO A 197 -15.01 22.00 -1.77
N GLY A 198 -14.15 21.21 -2.41
CA GLY A 198 -14.26 19.75 -2.45
C GLY A 198 -14.21 19.18 -3.88
N PRO A 199 -14.89 18.03 -4.12
CA PRO A 199 -15.02 17.46 -5.45
C PRO A 199 -15.57 18.48 -6.45
N ARG A 200 -14.97 18.52 -7.64
CA ARG A 200 -15.35 19.51 -8.66
C ARG A 200 -16.67 19.16 -9.35
N PRO A 201 -17.44 20.17 -9.77
CA PRO A 201 -18.59 19.98 -10.64
C PRO A 201 -18.15 19.54 -12.06
N PRO A 202 -19.09 19.05 -12.89
CA PRO A 202 -18.80 18.65 -14.27
C PRO A 202 -18.09 19.77 -15.04
N SER A 203 -16.90 19.49 -15.54
CA SER A 203 -16.00 20.47 -16.16
C SER A 203 -15.55 20.03 -17.56
N SER A 204 -15.01 20.95 -18.36
CA SER A 204 -14.35 20.55 -19.60
C SER A 204 -12.93 20.05 -19.34
N HIS A 205 -12.49 19.04 -20.09
CA HIS A 205 -11.16 18.48 -20.00
C HIS A 205 -10.47 18.41 -21.37
N GLY A 206 -9.16 18.66 -21.36
CA GLY A 206 -8.34 18.62 -22.57
C GLY A 206 -7.97 17.19 -23.00
N VAL A 207 -7.50 17.07 -24.25
CA VAL A 207 -6.86 15.85 -24.74
C VAL A 207 -5.68 15.48 -23.85
N GLY A 208 -5.56 14.21 -23.50
CA GLY A 208 -4.45 13.70 -22.71
C GLY A 208 -4.56 13.95 -21.20
N ALA A 209 -5.65 14.54 -20.72
CA ALA A 209 -5.89 14.63 -19.27
C ALA A 209 -5.94 13.20 -18.68
N PRO A 210 -5.20 12.94 -17.58
CA PRO A 210 -5.15 11.61 -16.98
C PRO A 210 -6.46 11.29 -16.25
N LEU A 211 -6.97 10.09 -16.48
CA LEU A 211 -8.06 9.49 -15.72
C LEU A 211 -7.47 8.49 -14.76
N VAL A 212 -7.66 8.76 -13.47
CA VAL A 212 -7.13 7.95 -12.37
C VAL A 212 -8.28 7.16 -11.77
N ASP A 213 -8.10 5.87 -11.54
CA ASP A 213 -9.08 5.08 -10.79
C ASP A 213 -9.22 5.63 -9.36
N GLN A 214 -10.45 5.85 -8.89
CA GLN A 214 -10.71 6.44 -7.57
C GLN A 214 -10.04 5.66 -6.45
N ARG A 215 -9.91 4.33 -6.58
CA ARG A 215 -9.26 3.48 -5.57
C ARG A 215 -7.81 3.89 -5.29
N ALA A 216 -7.12 4.46 -6.28
CA ALA A 216 -5.76 4.96 -6.10
C ALA A 216 -5.67 6.20 -5.21
N HIS A 217 -6.79 6.90 -4.97
CA HIS A 217 -6.86 7.99 -3.99
C HIS A 217 -7.01 7.49 -2.56
N ALA A 218 -7.51 6.26 -2.33
CA ALA A 218 -7.79 5.76 -1.00
C ALA A 218 -6.54 5.70 -0.08
N PRO A 219 -5.36 5.20 -0.51
CA PRO A 219 -4.16 5.25 0.33
C PRO A 219 -3.75 6.68 0.70
N VAL A 220 -4.00 7.63 -0.20
CA VAL A 220 -3.66 9.04 -0.02
C VAL A 220 -4.66 9.74 0.90
N GLN A 221 -5.94 9.41 0.83
CA GLN A 221 -6.93 9.94 1.74
C GLN A 221 -6.79 9.35 3.13
N TRP A 222 -6.55 8.04 3.24
CA TRP A 222 -6.26 7.36 4.52
C TRP A 222 -5.10 8.01 5.28
N ARG A 223 -4.02 8.38 4.58
CA ARG A 223 -2.87 9.06 5.22
C ARG A 223 -3.15 10.52 5.59
N LEU A 224 -4.10 11.18 4.94
CA LEU A 224 -4.47 12.57 5.18
C LEU A 224 -5.61 12.73 6.19
N ASP A 225 -6.32 11.65 6.51
CA ASP A 225 -7.38 11.64 7.51
C ASP A 225 -6.78 11.60 8.93
N VAL A 226 -6.15 12.71 9.34
CA VAL A 226 -5.51 12.85 10.65
C VAL A 226 -5.82 14.22 11.23
N ALA A 227 -6.31 14.24 12.47
CA ALA A 227 -6.64 15.49 13.18
C ALA A 227 -5.42 16.35 13.57
N LYS A 228 -4.18 15.87 13.42
CA LYS A 228 -2.96 16.50 13.97
C LYS A 228 -2.11 17.27 12.96
N GLY A 229 -2.62 17.55 11.77
CA GLY A 229 -1.91 18.42 10.82
C GLY A 229 -0.62 17.83 10.24
N ASP A 230 -0.48 16.51 10.30
CA ASP A 230 0.62 15.75 9.71
C ASP A 230 0.07 14.50 9.02
N VAL A 231 0.87 13.89 8.15
CA VAL A 231 0.49 12.68 7.44
C VAL A 231 0.63 11.45 8.34
N ARG A 232 -0.36 10.55 8.31
CA ARG A 232 -0.24 9.22 8.91
C ARG A 232 0.69 8.37 8.05
N PRO A 233 1.84 7.91 8.57
CA PRO A 233 2.69 7.01 7.82
C PRO A 233 2.05 5.62 7.76
N PHE A 234 2.27 4.91 6.66
CA PHE A 234 2.09 3.47 6.68
C PHE A 234 3.22 2.86 7.51
N THR A 235 2.87 2.05 8.50
CA THR A 235 3.83 1.35 9.36
C THR A 235 3.93 -0.12 9.01
N THR A 236 2.84 -0.70 8.50
CA THR A 236 2.81 -2.09 8.07
C THR A 236 1.98 -2.24 6.78
N PRO A 237 2.29 -3.22 5.90
CA PRO A 237 1.54 -3.43 4.67
C PRO A 237 0.06 -3.80 4.90
N GLU A 238 -0.28 -4.45 6.01
CA GLU A 238 -1.65 -4.88 6.33
C GLU A 238 -2.63 -3.69 6.51
N GLN A 239 -2.11 -2.48 6.71
CA GLN A 239 -2.94 -1.28 6.76
C GLN A 239 -3.62 -0.97 5.42
N LEU A 240 -3.20 -1.59 4.31
CA LEU A 240 -3.90 -1.54 3.03
C LEU A 240 -5.32 -2.14 3.11
N GLU A 241 -5.59 -3.06 4.04
CA GLU A 241 -6.92 -3.64 4.24
C GLU A 241 -7.92 -2.65 4.85
N GLN A 242 -7.43 -1.52 5.38
CA GLN A 242 -8.27 -0.48 5.98
C GLN A 242 -8.78 0.53 4.95
N LEU A 243 -8.38 0.40 3.68
CA LEU A 243 -8.65 1.42 2.67
C LEU A 243 -10.09 1.45 2.17
N ASP A 244 -10.87 0.40 2.46
CA ASP A 244 -12.24 0.26 1.98
C ASP A 244 -13.14 1.44 2.38
N ASP A 245 -12.93 2.02 3.57
CA ASP A 245 -13.69 3.20 4.03
C ASP A 245 -13.46 4.46 3.15
N TRP A 246 -12.40 4.48 2.34
CA TRP A 246 -12.04 5.57 1.42
C TRP A 246 -12.28 5.22 -0.05
N VAL A 247 -12.85 4.05 -0.34
CA VAL A 247 -13.22 3.64 -1.70
C VAL A 247 -14.72 3.87 -1.90
N LEU A 248 -15.08 4.50 -3.01
CA LEU A 248 -16.49 4.76 -3.35
C LEU A 248 -17.23 3.53 -3.89
N ASP A 249 -16.49 2.57 -4.42
CA ASP A 249 -17.03 1.32 -4.91
C ASP A 249 -17.39 0.37 -3.76
N GLU A 250 -18.56 -0.27 -3.81
CA GLU A 250 -19.02 -1.21 -2.77
C GLU A 250 -18.10 -2.44 -2.64
N GLY A 251 -17.31 -2.75 -3.67
CA GLY A 251 -16.31 -3.82 -3.65
C GLY A 251 -15.01 -3.47 -2.91
N GLY A 252 -14.88 -2.25 -2.39
CA GLY A 252 -13.69 -1.78 -1.68
C GLY A 252 -12.46 -1.65 -2.59
N ALA A 253 -11.27 -1.66 -1.99
CA ALA A 253 -10.00 -1.58 -2.74
C ALA A 253 -9.84 -2.75 -3.73
N GLY A 254 -10.34 -3.94 -3.34
CA GLY A 254 -10.27 -5.16 -4.13
C GLY A 254 -8.89 -5.84 -4.05
N LEU A 255 -8.90 -7.17 -4.20
CA LEU A 255 -7.71 -8.01 -4.05
C LEU A 255 -6.59 -7.65 -5.05
N GLU A 256 -6.96 -7.39 -6.31
CA GLU A 256 -5.99 -7.08 -7.38
C GLU A 256 -5.18 -5.79 -7.08
N MET A 257 -5.83 -4.78 -6.48
CA MET A 257 -5.15 -3.56 -6.05
C MET A 257 -4.15 -3.88 -4.93
N ILE A 258 -4.63 -4.55 -3.89
CA ILE A 258 -3.83 -4.88 -2.70
C ILE A 258 -2.61 -5.72 -3.09
N GLU A 259 -2.79 -6.75 -3.94
CA GLU A 259 -1.70 -7.57 -4.46
C GLU A 259 -0.69 -6.76 -5.30
N SER A 260 -1.17 -5.84 -6.15
CA SER A 260 -0.27 -4.98 -6.92
C SER A 260 0.56 -4.07 -6.02
N LEU A 261 -0.06 -3.49 -4.99
CA LEU A 261 0.63 -2.62 -4.04
C LEU A 261 1.61 -3.40 -3.16
N HIS A 262 1.28 -4.60 -2.69
CA HIS A 262 2.22 -5.44 -1.94
C HIS A 262 3.47 -5.80 -2.75
N ARG A 263 3.34 -6.00 -4.06
CA ARG A 263 4.47 -6.36 -4.93
C ARG A 263 5.38 -5.15 -5.24
N THR A 264 4.81 -3.95 -5.32
CA THR A 264 5.49 -2.79 -5.94
C THR A 264 5.79 -1.63 -4.98
N THR A 265 5.20 -1.66 -3.78
CA THR A 265 5.33 -0.60 -2.79
C THR A 265 5.97 -1.11 -1.52
N SER A 266 6.50 -0.17 -0.72
CA SER A 266 6.99 -0.45 0.62
C SER A 266 6.62 0.68 1.56
N VAL A 267 6.47 0.33 2.83
CA VAL A 267 6.29 1.28 3.94
C VAL A 267 7.64 1.75 4.51
N HIS A 268 8.75 1.22 3.99
CA HIS A 268 10.11 1.46 4.44
C HIS A 268 11.02 2.06 3.36
N ALA A 269 10.51 2.35 2.15
CA ALA A 269 11.29 2.92 1.04
C ALA A 269 11.80 4.36 1.29
N GLY A 270 11.45 4.97 2.43
CA GLY A 270 11.98 6.26 2.86
C GLY A 270 13.32 6.22 3.60
N ILE A 271 14.00 5.07 3.72
CA ILE A 271 15.31 4.95 4.40
C ILE A 271 16.35 5.84 3.67
N ALA A 272 17.14 6.60 4.45
CA ALA A 272 18.13 7.58 3.98
C ALA A 272 17.58 8.74 3.12
N ALA A 273 16.27 8.91 3.06
CA ALA A 273 15.68 10.06 2.38
C ALA A 273 15.79 11.34 3.24
N GLY A 274 15.86 12.49 2.58
CA GLY A 274 15.91 13.80 3.25
C GLY A 274 14.64 14.13 4.05
N SER A 275 14.54 15.39 4.50
CA SER A 275 13.35 15.89 5.22
C SER A 275 12.04 15.52 4.50
N VAL A 276 11.06 15.04 5.28
CA VAL A 276 9.70 14.72 4.79
C VAL A 276 9.07 15.93 4.13
N TRP A 277 9.23 17.10 4.75
CA TRP A 277 8.68 18.36 4.26
C TRP A 277 9.80 19.17 3.61
N GLN A 278 9.57 19.58 2.37
CA GLN A 278 10.54 20.31 1.56
C GLN A 278 10.09 21.73 1.30
N ARG A 279 11.10 22.61 1.17
CA ARG A 279 11.03 24.01 0.68
C ARG A 279 9.75 24.75 1.09
N PRO A 280 9.76 25.46 2.23
CA PRO A 280 8.63 26.31 2.60
C PRO A 280 8.46 27.44 1.58
N MET A 281 7.24 27.61 1.10
CA MET A 281 6.78 28.68 0.22
C MET A 281 5.85 29.57 1.04
N ARG A 282 5.93 30.89 0.89
CA ARG A 282 5.03 31.79 1.63
C ARG A 282 3.67 31.87 0.95
N LEU A 283 2.62 31.77 1.75
CA LEU A 283 1.26 32.09 1.31
C LEU A 283 1.18 33.60 1.02
N THR A 284 0.63 34.01 -0.12
CA THR A 284 0.55 35.44 -0.52
C THR A 284 -0.85 36.03 -0.41
N SER A 285 -1.86 35.19 -0.20
CA SER A 285 -3.26 35.58 -0.03
C SER A 285 -3.83 34.91 1.21
N SER A 286 -4.59 35.62 2.03
CA SER A 286 -5.23 35.02 3.20
C SER A 286 -6.27 33.97 2.79
N LEU A 287 -6.49 33.00 3.66
CA LEU A 287 -7.50 31.96 3.50
C LEU A 287 -8.48 32.05 4.66
N GLU A 288 -9.76 31.97 4.33
CA GLU A 288 -10.85 31.93 5.28
C GLU A 288 -11.24 30.48 5.54
N ARG A 289 -11.44 30.17 6.82
CA ARG A 289 -11.92 28.89 7.31
C ARG A 289 -13.20 28.45 6.60
N ASP A 290 -13.27 27.16 6.29
CA ASP A 290 -14.41 26.46 5.68
C ASP A 290 -14.80 26.97 4.26
N VAL A 291 -14.06 27.93 3.71
CA VAL A 291 -14.30 28.55 2.39
C VAL A 291 -13.07 28.46 1.48
N GLY A 292 -11.86 28.66 2.01
CA GLY A 292 -10.63 28.68 1.23
C GLY A 292 -10.16 27.29 0.80
N ASP A 293 -10.08 27.03 -0.50
CA ASP A 293 -9.67 25.74 -1.09
C ASP A 293 -8.51 25.87 -2.09
N HIS A 294 -7.96 27.07 -2.25
CA HIS A 294 -6.90 27.32 -3.21
C HIS A 294 -5.82 28.24 -2.63
N LEU A 295 -4.57 27.84 -2.84
CA LEU A 295 -3.39 28.53 -2.33
C LEU A 295 -2.78 29.38 -3.45
N THR A 296 -2.46 30.63 -3.13
CA THR A 296 -1.54 31.44 -3.92
C THR A 296 -0.24 31.60 -3.13
N VAL A 297 0.87 31.17 -3.71
CA VAL A 297 2.18 31.13 -3.07
C VAL A 297 3.22 31.90 -3.88
N ASP A 298 4.30 32.30 -3.23
CA ASP A 298 5.42 32.98 -3.87
C ASP A 298 6.07 32.20 -5.03
N SER A 299 6.10 30.87 -4.96
CA SER A 299 6.64 30.00 -6.01
C SER A 299 6.02 28.61 -6.05
N SER A 300 5.08 28.36 -6.95
CA SER A 300 4.44 27.04 -7.11
C SER A 300 5.27 25.99 -7.85
N ARG A 301 6.52 26.28 -8.22
CA ARG A 301 7.39 25.40 -9.04
C ARG A 301 7.66 24.01 -8.45
N TYR A 302 7.52 23.86 -7.13
CA TYR A 302 7.80 22.62 -6.41
C TYR A 302 6.55 21.78 -6.17
N VAL A 303 5.38 22.33 -6.48
CA VAL A 303 4.09 21.67 -6.29
C VAL A 303 3.60 21.19 -7.65
N ASN A 304 3.16 19.94 -7.69
CA ASN A 304 2.49 19.34 -8.84
C ASN A 304 1.16 18.75 -8.41
N GLU A 305 0.29 18.45 -9.37
CA GLU A 305 -0.92 17.67 -9.11
C GLU A 305 -0.57 16.33 -8.43
N GLY A 306 -1.43 15.89 -7.51
CA GLY A 306 -1.24 14.71 -6.69
C GLY A 306 -0.24 14.86 -5.54
N SER A 307 0.42 16.03 -5.42
CA SER A 307 1.35 16.27 -4.30
C SER A 307 0.58 16.50 -3.02
N THR A 308 1.16 16.05 -1.91
CA THR A 308 0.68 16.42 -0.58
C THR A 308 1.40 17.67 -0.12
N VAL A 309 0.62 18.62 0.40
CA VAL A 309 1.14 19.88 0.94
C VAL A 309 0.71 20.02 2.39
N ARG A 310 1.57 20.66 3.19
CA ARG A 310 1.30 21.07 4.56
C ARG A 310 1.25 22.57 4.63
N LEU A 311 0.14 23.10 5.11
CA LEU A 311 -0.05 24.51 5.41
C LEU A 311 0.13 24.72 6.91
N ARG A 312 0.96 25.68 7.32
CA ARG A 312 1.19 26.00 8.73
C ARG A 312 1.48 27.47 8.97
N ASP A 313 1.06 28.00 10.11
CA ASP A 313 1.33 29.38 10.54
C ASP A 313 2.22 29.47 11.80
N GLY A 314 2.60 28.32 12.36
CA GLY A 314 3.43 28.21 13.56
C GLY A 314 2.67 27.69 14.78
N GLU A 315 1.36 27.84 14.81
CA GLU A 315 0.48 27.30 15.86
C GLU A 315 -0.33 26.12 15.34
N VAL A 316 -0.85 26.25 14.13
CA VAL A 316 -1.70 25.28 13.46
C VAL A 316 -1.00 24.72 12.23
N SER A 317 -1.33 23.46 11.92
CA SER A 317 -0.86 22.76 10.73
C SER A 317 -1.99 21.95 10.15
N GLU A 318 -2.11 21.94 8.83
CA GLU A 318 -3.07 21.15 8.08
C GLU A 318 -2.41 20.54 6.85
N VAL A 319 -2.86 19.33 6.47
CA VAL A 319 -2.34 18.61 5.30
C VAL A 319 -3.43 18.41 4.26
N PHE A 320 -3.06 18.56 3.00
CA PHE A 320 -3.98 18.53 1.86
C PHE A 320 -3.38 17.79 0.67
N LEU A 321 -4.26 17.27 -0.18
CA LEU A 321 -3.90 16.77 -1.51
C LEU A 321 -4.12 17.88 -2.53
N VAL A 322 -3.13 18.10 -3.40
CA VAL A 322 -3.25 19.02 -4.53
C VAL A 322 -4.01 18.34 -5.66
N THR A 323 -5.22 18.80 -5.94
CA THR A 323 -6.10 18.24 -6.98
C THR A 323 -5.81 18.82 -8.36
N ARG A 324 -5.33 20.07 -8.42
CA ARG A 324 -5.00 20.76 -9.68
C ARG A 324 -4.09 21.96 -9.43
N ILE A 325 -3.35 22.36 -10.47
CA ILE A 325 -2.63 23.65 -10.50
C ILE A 325 -3.04 24.42 -11.75
N SER A 326 -3.49 25.66 -11.58
CA SER A 326 -3.81 26.53 -12.71
C SER A 326 -2.56 26.97 -13.48
N ARG A 327 -2.76 27.51 -14.68
CA ARG A 327 -1.66 28.15 -15.45
C ARG A 327 -1.05 29.35 -14.74
N SER A 328 -1.80 30.03 -13.86
CA SER A 328 -1.29 31.13 -13.04
C SER A 328 -0.45 30.65 -11.85
N GLY A 329 -0.40 29.34 -11.59
CA GLY A 329 0.31 28.77 -10.45
C GLY A 329 -0.52 28.70 -9.16
N THR A 330 -1.82 28.96 -9.24
CA THR A 330 -2.77 28.75 -8.12
C THR A 330 -2.93 27.25 -7.89
N ILE A 331 -2.80 26.83 -6.63
CA ILE A 331 -2.83 25.42 -6.22
C ILE A 331 -4.23 25.16 -5.65
N TYR A 332 -4.95 24.16 -6.17
CA TYR A 332 -6.27 23.77 -5.65
C TYR A 332 -6.13 22.54 -4.75
N LEU A 333 -6.83 22.55 -3.62
CA LEU A 333 -6.81 21.53 -2.59
C LEU A 333 -7.99 20.55 -2.79
N ASP A 334 -7.98 19.45 -2.04
CA ASP A 334 -9.05 18.45 -2.03
C ASP A 334 -10.26 18.87 -1.19
N ARG A 335 -10.09 19.85 -0.30
CA ARG A 335 -11.10 20.34 0.64
C ARG A 335 -10.76 21.76 1.10
N ALA A 336 -11.73 22.40 1.75
CA ALA A 336 -11.52 23.70 2.41
C ALA A 336 -10.51 23.57 3.57
N VAL A 337 -9.83 24.68 3.87
CA VAL A 337 -9.05 24.83 5.10
C VAL A 337 -9.96 24.88 6.32
N SER A 338 -9.55 24.25 7.43
CA SER A 338 -10.32 24.24 8.68
C SER A 338 -10.01 25.43 9.58
N ASN A 339 -8.96 26.21 9.25
CA ASN A 339 -8.52 27.38 10.01
C ASN A 339 -8.27 28.57 9.08
N ASP A 340 -8.28 29.76 9.66
CA ASP A 340 -7.89 30.98 8.97
C ASP A 340 -6.37 31.05 8.86
N TYR A 341 -5.87 31.49 7.70
CA TYR A 341 -4.45 31.68 7.48
C TYR A 341 -4.18 33.06 6.90
N ASP A 342 -3.30 33.81 7.55
CA ASP A 342 -2.91 35.13 7.08
C ASP A 342 -1.84 35.07 5.99
N ALA A 343 -2.00 35.96 5.00
CA ALA A 343 -0.99 36.20 3.98
C ALA A 343 0.37 36.55 4.63
N TYR A 344 1.45 35.96 4.10
CA TYR A 344 2.84 36.12 4.49
C TYR A 344 3.23 35.63 5.90
N SER A 345 2.25 35.24 6.72
CA SER A 345 2.46 34.58 8.02
C SER A 345 2.51 33.06 7.86
N ALA A 346 1.62 32.51 7.03
CA ALA A 346 1.56 31.08 6.76
C ALA A 346 2.57 30.62 5.70
N VAL A 347 3.05 29.39 5.84
CA VAL A 347 3.93 28.72 4.89
C VAL A 347 3.32 27.41 4.40
N VAL A 348 3.56 27.11 3.13
CA VAL A 348 3.17 25.90 2.45
C VAL A 348 4.43 25.08 2.17
N GLU A 349 4.47 23.85 2.66
CA GLU A 349 5.57 22.91 2.43
C GLU A 349 5.06 21.73 1.61
N VAL A 350 5.86 21.24 0.67
CA VAL A 350 5.50 20.07 -0.13
C VAL A 350 6.13 18.82 0.46
N GLN A 351 5.36 17.73 0.53
CA GLN A 351 5.90 16.44 0.95
C GLN A 351 6.90 15.94 -0.10
N SER A 352 8.09 15.55 0.35
CA SER A 352 9.10 14.89 -0.48
C SER A 352 8.52 13.59 -1.03
N ARG A 353 8.53 13.44 -2.35
CA ARG A 353 8.41 12.11 -2.97
C ARG A 353 9.71 11.35 -2.70
N ARG A 354 9.62 10.10 -2.28
CA ARG A 354 10.83 9.29 -2.08
C ARG A 354 11.41 8.85 -3.42
N PRO A 355 12.74 8.90 -3.60
CA PRO A 355 13.37 8.41 -4.81
C PRO A 355 13.25 6.89 -4.90
N VAL A 356 13.25 6.37 -6.12
CA VAL A 356 13.30 4.94 -6.42
C VAL A 356 14.69 4.61 -6.96
N ASN A 357 15.32 3.58 -6.42
CA ASN A 357 16.60 3.05 -6.92
C ASN A 357 16.39 2.36 -8.26
N ILE A 358 16.80 3.02 -9.34
CA ILE A 358 16.57 2.53 -10.71
C ILE A 358 17.37 1.26 -11.06
N ASN A 359 18.46 0.97 -10.33
CA ASN A 359 19.33 -0.15 -10.67
C ASN A 359 18.73 -1.51 -10.28
N THR A 360 17.87 -1.51 -9.26
CA THR A 360 17.30 -2.69 -8.60
C THR A 360 15.78 -2.70 -8.64
N ALA A 361 15.16 -1.58 -9.03
CA ALA A 361 13.70 -1.45 -9.12
C ALA A 361 13.10 -2.51 -10.05
N PRO A 362 12.01 -3.17 -9.61
CA PRO A 362 11.20 -4.02 -10.47
C PRO A 362 10.73 -3.31 -11.75
N LEU A 363 10.58 -4.06 -12.84
CA LEU A 363 10.19 -3.50 -14.15
C LEU A 363 8.83 -2.80 -14.10
N ASP A 364 7.88 -3.34 -13.33
CA ASP A 364 6.55 -2.75 -13.13
C ASP A 364 6.63 -1.40 -12.40
N VAL A 365 7.50 -1.28 -11.38
CA VAL A 365 7.79 -0.01 -10.71
C VAL A 365 8.37 1.01 -11.69
N LEU A 366 9.39 0.62 -12.47
CA LEU A 366 10.01 1.50 -13.47
C LEU A 366 9.02 1.96 -14.53
N GLN A 367 8.18 1.05 -15.03
CA GLN A 367 7.11 1.39 -15.98
C GLN A 367 6.12 2.37 -15.37
N ALA A 368 5.68 2.15 -14.12
CA ALA A 368 4.72 3.01 -13.46
C ALA A 368 5.24 4.42 -13.20
N VAL A 369 6.51 4.56 -12.78
CA VAL A 369 7.15 5.88 -12.57
C VAL A 369 7.29 6.65 -13.88
N MET A 370 7.52 5.95 -14.99
CA MET A 370 7.68 6.56 -16.31
C MET A 370 6.34 6.79 -17.04
N THR A 371 5.27 6.13 -16.60
CA THR A 371 3.94 6.24 -17.20
C THR A 371 3.34 7.62 -16.91
N ASN A 372 2.71 8.22 -17.93
CA ASN A 372 2.14 9.57 -17.86
C ASN A 372 3.15 10.69 -17.53
N LEU A 373 4.45 10.46 -17.72
CA LEU A 373 5.43 11.55 -17.79
C LEU A 373 5.11 12.44 -19.00
N GLN A 374 4.39 13.53 -18.73
CA GLN A 374 4.18 14.60 -19.70
C GLN A 374 5.25 15.67 -19.48
N ILE A 375 5.97 15.99 -20.55
CA ILE A 375 6.78 17.21 -20.56
C ILE A 375 5.79 18.37 -20.60
N ARG A 376 5.70 19.12 -19.50
CA ARG A 376 4.85 20.32 -19.39
C ARG A 376 5.06 21.21 -20.62
N GLY A 377 4.02 21.36 -21.46
CA GLY A 377 4.05 22.23 -22.64
C GLY A 377 4.35 21.56 -23.98
N ARG A 378 4.42 20.23 -24.07
CA ARG A 378 4.44 19.50 -25.36
C ARG A 378 3.49 18.30 -25.30
N ASN A 379 2.44 18.35 -26.11
CA ASN A 379 1.84 17.15 -26.69
C ASN A 379 2.67 16.74 -27.91
#